data_AF-A0A2T0Q4A1-F1
#
_entry.id   AF-A0A2T0Q4A1-F1
#
_cell.length_a   1.000
_cell.length_b   1.000
_cell.length_c   1.000
_cell.angle_alpha   90.00
_cell.angle_beta   90.00
_cell.angle_gamma   90.00
#
_symmetry.space_group_name_H-M   'P 1'
#
loop_
_entity.id
_entity.type
_entity.pdbx_description
1 polymer ?
#
loop_
_entity_poly.entity_id
_entity_poly.type
_entity_poly.pdbx_seq_one_letter_code
_entity_poly.pdbx_strand_id
1 'polypeptide(L)'
;MAARRVNLPGAAELFRPTTPVAEASAGAGADHGRPQLRTAEARAARQRRDEKITVYISGEELLALEHARLRLRATHGLVADRGKVVRTAVAELLADFEENGERSTLVRRLNEA
;
A
#
# COMPACT_ATOMS: atom_id res chain seq x y z
N MET A 1 -35.41 34.29 22.31
CA MET A 1 -33.97 34.56 22.11
C MET A 1 -33.56 34.03 20.74
N ALA A 2 -33.14 34.90 19.82
CA ALA A 2 -32.81 34.51 18.45
C ALA A 2 -31.47 33.76 18.39
N ALA A 3 -31.43 32.62 17.70
CA ALA A 3 -30.24 31.80 17.56
C ALA A 3 -29.21 32.50 16.66
N ARG A 4 -28.04 32.82 17.22
CA ARG A 4 -26.91 33.39 16.49
C ARG A 4 -26.30 32.31 15.59
N ARG A 5 -26.50 32.42 14.28
CA ARG A 5 -25.82 31.56 13.30
C ARG A 5 -24.34 31.96 13.24
N VAL A 6 -23.47 31.02 13.57
CA VAL A 6 -22.01 31.18 13.42
C VAL A 6 -21.65 30.73 12.02
N ASN A 7 -20.98 31.60 11.25
CA ASN A 7 -20.44 31.24 9.95
C ASN A 7 -19.15 30.44 10.17
N LEU A 8 -19.16 29.16 9.77
CA LEU A 8 -17.99 28.31 9.72
C LEU A 8 -17.29 28.49 8.36
N PRO A 9 -15.95 28.54 8.31
CA PRO A 9 -15.22 28.61 7.06
C PRO A 9 -15.54 27.39 6.20
N GLY A 10 -15.80 27.64 4.91
CA GLY A 10 -16.11 26.57 3.95
C GLY A 10 -14.88 25.70 3.67
N ALA A 11 -15.11 24.49 3.12
CA ALA A 11 -14.03 23.56 2.77
C ALA A 11 -12.96 24.18 1.85
N ALA A 12 -13.34 25.13 1.00
CA ALA A 12 -12.41 25.86 0.14
C ALA A 12 -11.34 26.66 0.91
N GLU A 13 -11.65 27.13 2.13
CA GLU A 13 -10.69 27.85 2.97
C GLU A 13 -9.77 26.89 3.72
N LEU A 14 -10.26 25.71 4.11
CA LEU A 14 -9.48 24.69 4.80
C LEU A 14 -8.39 24.06 3.91
N PHE A 15 -8.65 23.99 2.61
CA PHE A 15 -7.72 23.41 1.63
C PHE A 15 -7.06 24.45 0.73
N ARG A 16 -7.04 25.73 1.14
CA ARG A 16 -6.37 26.78 0.36
C ARG A 16 -4.86 26.51 0.31
N PRO A 17 -4.25 26.39 -0.89
CA PRO A 17 -2.81 26.28 -1.04
C PRO A 17 -2.13 27.56 -0.52
N THR A 18 -1.18 27.44 0.41
CA THR A 18 -0.45 28.56 1.04
C THR A 18 0.71 29.10 0.19
N THR A 19 0.59 29.03 -1.14
CA THR A 19 1.53 29.72 -2.04
C THR A 19 1.14 31.19 -2.15
N PRO A 20 2.06 32.15 -1.94
CA PRO A 20 1.76 33.55 -2.17
C PRO A 20 1.51 33.75 -3.66
N VAL A 21 0.24 33.93 -4.04
CA VAL A 21 -0.16 34.30 -5.39
C VAL A 21 0.02 35.81 -5.50
N ALA A 22 1.07 36.22 -6.20
CA ALA A 22 1.11 37.53 -6.81
C ALA A 22 -0.03 37.63 -7.83
N GLU A 23 -0.83 38.69 -7.73
CA GLU A 23 -1.93 38.97 -8.65
C GLU A 23 -1.43 39.05 -10.10
N ALA A 24 -2.03 38.24 -10.99
CA ALA A 24 -2.06 38.51 -12.42
C ALA A 24 -3.22 37.74 -13.08
N SER A 25 -4.29 38.49 -13.33
CA SER A 25 -5.24 38.48 -14.46
C SER A 25 -5.29 37.31 -15.45
N ALA A 26 -6.53 36.81 -15.63
CA ALA A 26 -7.21 36.40 -16.87
C ALA A 26 -6.40 35.85 -18.07
N GLY A 27 -6.76 34.63 -18.50
CA GLY A 27 -6.45 34.14 -19.84
C GLY A 27 -6.86 32.67 -20.04
N ALA A 28 -7.95 32.45 -20.78
CA ALA A 28 -8.36 31.13 -21.23
C ALA A 28 -7.44 30.62 -22.36
N GLY A 29 -7.04 29.34 -22.27
CA GLY A 29 -6.56 28.53 -23.38
C GLY A 29 -5.06 28.54 -23.65
N ALA A 30 -4.37 27.45 -23.31
CA ALA A 30 -3.30 26.82 -24.11
C ALA A 30 -2.81 25.54 -23.43
N ASP A 31 -2.94 24.43 -24.17
CA ASP A 31 -2.23 23.17 -23.99
C ASP A 31 -0.71 23.41 -23.91
N HIS A 32 -0.06 23.13 -22.77
CA HIS A 32 1.39 22.97 -22.69
C HIS A 32 1.78 21.93 -21.63
N GLY A 33 2.23 20.76 -22.11
CA GLY A 33 3.54 20.20 -21.76
C GLY A 33 3.87 20.02 -20.28
N ARG A 34 3.75 18.78 -19.80
CA ARG A 34 4.31 18.29 -18.54
C ARG A 34 5.79 18.70 -18.37
N PRO A 35 6.22 19.16 -17.19
CA PRO A 35 7.59 18.97 -16.75
C PRO A 35 7.69 17.59 -16.08
N GLN A 36 8.22 16.60 -16.81
CA GLN A 36 8.73 15.37 -16.21
C GLN A 36 9.95 15.71 -15.36
N LEU A 37 9.72 15.93 -14.06
CA LEU A 37 10.80 15.93 -13.06
C LEU A 37 11.31 14.49 -12.91
N ARG A 38 12.33 14.18 -13.71
CA ARG A 38 13.16 12.98 -13.63
C ARG A 38 14.09 13.07 -12.42
N THR A 39 13.57 12.80 -11.23
CA THR A 39 14.40 12.51 -10.04
C THR A 39 13.64 11.60 -9.08
N ALA A 40 13.69 10.29 -9.32
CA ALA A 40 13.53 9.26 -8.29
C ALA A 40 14.05 7.95 -8.89
N GLU A 41 15.37 7.81 -8.79
CA GLU A 41 16.16 6.61 -8.96
C GLU A 41 15.39 5.33 -8.58
N ALA A 42 15.29 4.41 -9.53
CA ALA A 42 15.05 2.97 -9.38
C ALA A 42 14.31 2.51 -8.11
N ARG A 43 13.08 3.01 -7.85
CA ARG A 43 12.13 2.21 -7.06
C ARG A 43 11.84 0.98 -7.89
N ALA A 44 12.40 -0.17 -7.48
CA ALA A 44 12.15 -1.48 -8.06
C ALA A 44 10.69 -1.55 -8.52
N ALA A 45 10.50 -1.65 -9.84
CA ALA A 45 9.19 -1.60 -10.46
C ALA A 45 8.30 -2.60 -9.74
N ARG A 46 7.15 -2.16 -9.21
CA ARG A 46 6.20 -3.06 -8.57
C ARG A 46 5.79 -4.09 -9.62
N GLN A 47 6.09 -5.37 -9.38
CA GLN A 47 5.60 -6.46 -10.21
C GLN A 47 4.08 -6.33 -10.35
N ARG A 48 3.60 -6.11 -11.58
CA ARG A 48 2.17 -6.11 -11.87
C ARG A 48 1.63 -7.53 -11.64
N ARG A 49 0.50 -7.62 -10.95
CA ARG A 49 -0.23 -8.86 -10.73
C ARG A 49 -1.67 -8.59 -11.15
N ASP A 50 -2.15 -9.40 -12.09
CA ASP A 50 -3.47 -9.20 -12.71
C ASP A 50 -4.54 -10.06 -12.03
N GLU A 51 -4.11 -11.09 -11.29
CA GLU A 51 -4.97 -11.99 -10.55
C GLU A 51 -4.98 -11.68 -9.05
N LYS A 52 -6.14 -11.89 -8.41
CA LYS A 52 -6.35 -11.69 -6.98
C LYS A 52 -7.01 -12.92 -6.35
N ILE A 53 -6.46 -13.34 -5.21
CA ILE A 53 -7.11 -14.24 -4.26
C ILE A 53 -7.63 -13.43 -3.06
N THR A 54 -8.74 -13.87 -2.45
CA THR A 54 -9.27 -13.30 -1.21
C THR A 54 -9.25 -14.37 -0.14
N VAL A 55 -8.67 -14.07 1.02
CA VAL A 55 -8.51 -15.02 2.13
C VAL A 55 -9.13 -14.40 3.37
N TYR A 56 -9.95 -15.20 4.07
CA TYR A 56 -10.45 -14.85 5.39
C TYR A 56 -9.49 -15.41 6.44
N ILE A 57 -9.13 -14.57 7.41
CA ILE A 57 -8.27 -14.94 8.53
C ILE A 57 -8.90 -14.41 9.82
N SER A 58 -8.58 -15.05 10.93
CA SER A 58 -8.99 -14.60 12.27
C SER A 58 -8.30 -13.28 12.65
N GLY A 59 -8.84 -12.63 13.69
CA GLY A 59 -8.22 -11.42 14.25
C GLY A 59 -6.81 -11.66 14.78
N GLU A 60 -6.58 -12.81 15.42
CA GLU A 60 -5.27 -13.22 15.94
C GLU A 60 -4.24 -13.41 14.83
N GLU A 61 -4.62 -14.07 13.73
CA GLU A 61 -3.73 -14.25 12.57
C GLU A 61 -3.39 -12.93 11.90
N LEU A 62 -4.36 -12.01 11.78
CA LEU A 62 -4.11 -10.67 11.26
C LEU A 62 -3.12 -9.90 12.14
N LEU A 63 -3.29 -9.97 13.46
CA LEU A 63 -2.38 -9.33 14.42
C LEU A 63 -0.97 -9.92 14.33
N ALA A 64 -0.85 -11.25 14.25
CA ALA A 64 0.43 -11.93 14.04
C ALA A 64 1.13 -11.49 12.75
N LEU A 65 0.39 -11.33 11.65
CA LEU A 65 0.92 -10.82 10.38
C LEU A 65 1.44 -9.38 10.49
N GLU A 66 0.72 -8.50 11.18
CA GLU A 66 1.16 -7.11 11.39
C GLU A 66 2.40 -7.03 12.28
N HIS A 67 2.46 -7.84 13.35
CA HIS A 67 3.66 -7.95 14.17
C HIS A 67 4.87 -8.43 13.37
N ALA A 68 4.70 -9.44 12.51
CA ALA A 68 5.76 -9.93 11.63
C ALA A 68 6.26 -8.81 10.69
N ARG A 69 5.35 -8.02 10.09
CA ARG A 69 5.72 -6.89 9.24
C ARG A 69 6.54 -5.83 9.98
N LEU A 70 6.14 -5.49 11.21
CA LEU A 70 6.89 -4.53 12.02
C LEU A 70 8.27 -5.06 12.41
N ARG A 71 8.38 -6.35 12.77
CA ARG A 71 9.66 -7.02 13.06
C ARG A 71 10.59 -7.04 11.86
N LEU A 72 10.08 -7.37 10.67
CA LEU A 72 10.86 -7.33 9.43
C LEU A 72 11.48 -5.94 9.18
N ARG A 73 10.71 -4.88 9.43
CA ARG A 73 11.21 -3.50 9.30
C ARG A 73 12.23 -3.16 10.39
N ALA A 74 11.96 -3.51 11.64
CA ALA A 74 12.81 -3.17 12.78
C ALA A 74 14.17 -3.90 12.74
N THR A 75 14.15 -5.20 12.44
CA THR A 75 15.34 -6.05 12.52
C THR A 75 16.12 -6.08 11.21
N HIS A 76 15.44 -6.04 10.06
CA HIS A 76 16.07 -6.23 8.75
C HIS A 76 15.96 -5.01 7.83
N GLY A 77 15.31 -3.92 8.26
CA GLY A 77 15.06 -2.76 7.40
C GLY A 77 14.09 -3.04 6.24
N LEU A 78 13.43 -4.20 6.23
CA LEU A 78 12.59 -4.66 5.12
C LEU A 78 11.19 -4.07 5.22
N VAL A 79 10.82 -3.27 4.22
CA VAL A 79 9.45 -2.76 4.08
C VAL A 79 8.64 -3.76 3.25
N ALA A 80 7.65 -4.39 3.90
CA ALA A 80 6.70 -5.30 3.27
C ALA A 80 5.26 -4.94 3.65
N ASP A 81 4.38 -4.92 2.65
CA ASP A 81 2.93 -4.93 2.87
C ASP A 81 2.43 -6.36 3.14
N ARG A 82 1.17 -6.48 3.58
CA ARG A 82 0.53 -7.78 3.85
C ARG A 82 0.61 -8.73 2.66
N GLY A 83 0.30 -8.22 1.47
CA GLY A 83 0.33 -9.00 0.25
C GLY A 83 1.74 -9.48 -0.10
N LYS A 84 2.77 -8.67 0.12
CA LYS A 84 4.16 -9.07 -0.11
C LYS A 84 4.55 -10.22 0.81
N VAL A 85 4.22 -10.15 2.10
CA VAL A 85 4.48 -11.25 3.05
C VAL A 85 3.76 -12.53 2.63
N VAL A 86 2.45 -12.46 2.38
CA VAL A 86 1.65 -13.64 1.99
C VAL A 86 2.18 -14.26 0.70
N ARG A 87 2.52 -13.45 -0.30
CA ARG A 87 3.01 -13.97 -1.58
C ARG A 87 4.40 -14.58 -1.48
N THR A 88 5.28 -14.04 -0.63
CA THR A 88 6.57 -14.66 -0.36
C THR A 88 6.39 -16.02 0.32
N ALA A 89 5.50 -16.10 1.31
CA ALA A 89 5.20 -17.37 1.99
C ALA A 89 4.61 -18.41 1.03
N VAL A 90 3.68 -18.01 0.15
CA VAL A 90 3.12 -18.91 -0.87
C VAL A 90 4.20 -19.38 -1.85
N ALA A 91 5.09 -18.49 -2.31
CA ALA A 91 6.16 -18.87 -3.22
C ALA A 91 7.15 -19.86 -2.58
N GLU A 92 7.53 -19.64 -1.31
CA GLU A 92 8.38 -20.57 -0.54
C GLU A 92 7.73 -21.94 -0.38
N LEU A 93 6.44 -21.97 -0.04
CA LEU A 93 5.66 -23.19 0.14
C LEU A 93 5.51 -23.99 -1.17
N LEU A 94 5.32 -23.30 -2.29
CA LEU A 94 5.26 -23.94 -3.62
C LEU A 94 6.63 -24.45 -4.05
N ALA A 95 7.71 -23.72 -3.77
CA ALA A 95 9.06 -24.17 -4.06
C ALA A 95 9.42 -25.44 -3.26
N ASP A 96 9.08 -25.47 -1.96
CA ASP A 96 9.23 -26.67 -1.12
C ASP A 96 8.43 -27.87 -1.68
N PHE A 97 7.22 -27.62 -2.18
CA PHE A 97 6.41 -28.67 -2.81
C PHE A 97 7.02 -29.18 -4.11
N GLU A 98 7.54 -28.31 -4.98
CA GLU A 98 8.19 -28.75 -6.21
C GLU A 98 9.49 -29.54 -5.94
N GLU A 99 10.27 -29.14 -4.94
CA GLU A 99 11.53 -29.80 -4.59
C GLU A 99 11.31 -31.14 -3.86
N ASN A 100 10.38 -31.18 -2.89
CA ASN A 100 10.23 -32.32 -1.98
C ASN A 100 8.99 -33.20 -2.24
N GLY A 101 8.06 -32.75 -3.08
CA GLY A 101 6.83 -33.46 -3.44
C GLY A 101 6.02 -33.89 -2.21
N GLU A 102 5.78 -35.20 -2.10
CA GLU A 102 5.02 -35.82 -0.99
C GLU A 102 5.61 -35.56 0.40
N ARG A 103 6.91 -35.27 0.48
CA ARG A 103 7.60 -35.00 1.75
C ARG A 103 7.55 -33.53 2.17
N SER A 104 7.00 -32.66 1.33
CA SER A 104 6.90 -31.23 1.58
C SER A 104 6.10 -30.91 2.84
N THR A 105 6.35 -29.72 3.38
CA THR A 105 5.60 -29.18 4.51
C THR A 105 4.13 -28.96 4.14
N LEU A 106 3.84 -28.62 2.88
CA LEU A 106 2.48 -28.46 2.38
C LEU A 106 1.66 -29.74 2.54
N VAL A 107 2.16 -30.87 2.01
CA VAL A 107 1.45 -32.15 2.05
C VAL A 107 1.23 -32.61 3.49
N ARG A 108 2.26 -32.49 4.35
CA ARG A 108 2.13 -32.87 5.77
C ARG A 108 1.05 -32.07 6.49
N ARG A 109 1.04 -30.74 6.35
CA ARG A 109 0.06 -29.89 7.03
C ARG A 109 -1.37 -30.10 6.54
N LEU A 110 -1.56 -30.36 5.26
CA LEU A 110 -2.90 -30.62 4.71
C LEU A 110 -3.46 -32.00 5.09
N ASN A 111 -2.61 -32.96 5.47
CA ASN A 111 -3.04 -34.26 5.99
C ASN A 111 -3.35 -34.23 7.50
N GLU A 112 -2.78 -33.28 8.24
CA GLU A 112 -2.99 -33.11 9.69
C GLU A 112 -4.17 -32.18 10.03
N ALA A 113 -4.64 -31.40 9.05
CA ALA A 113 -5.73 -30.43 9.18
C ALA A 113 -7.10 -31.07 8.94
#